data_AF-A0A7S3SF46-F1
#
_entry.id   AF-A0A7S3SF46-F1
#
_cell.length_a   1.000
_cell.length_b   1.000
_cell.length_c   1.000
_cell.angle_alpha   90.00
_cell.angle_beta   90.00
_cell.angle_gamma   90.00
#
_symmetry.space_group_name_H-M   'P 1'
#
loop_
_entity.id
_entity.type
_entity.pdbx_description
1 polymer ?
#
loop_
_entity_poly.entity_id
_entity_poly.type
_entity_poly.pdbx_seq_one_letter_code
_entity_poly.pdbx_strand_id
1 'polypeptide(L)'
;DSRRLKALLAPSEVGRAFETATSDGEQRLFSPPPCGKVLALDAVVNQPQYVLARLRQLAQAGRQVGVSEKEREVLLKSVGVLGECVSTCERIYNTPIPLSYSRHTSRFLIFYASTLPLAIVGALGWATVPVMATLCWALFGILEIGNLIEEPFTAYESQRRPLLPLTEVCRTIRRDVRAIAQYAALAQNYSTPTIARGEPTFELPDGFRQLRAVLATSAAVATEVSEAAKKKATGGQDA
;
A
#
# COMPACT_ATOMS: atom_id res chain seq x y z
N ASP A 1 -27.17 11.24 19.62
CA ASP A 1 -27.30 12.61 20.16
C ASP A 1 -26.59 13.62 19.23
N SER A 2 -27.31 14.13 18.23
CA SER A 2 -26.74 14.79 17.04
C SER A 2 -26.17 16.20 17.30
N ARG A 3 -26.48 16.81 18.46
CA ARG A 3 -25.97 18.13 18.83
C ARG A 3 -24.55 18.08 19.42
N ARG A 4 -24.18 16.99 20.10
CA ARG A 4 -22.81 16.77 20.61
C ARG A 4 -21.82 16.44 19.48
N LEU A 5 -22.29 15.74 18.45
CA LEU A 5 -21.50 15.43 17.25
C LEU A 5 -21.12 16.69 16.45
N LYS A 6 -22.00 17.71 16.38
CA LYS A 6 -21.70 18.99 15.72
C LYS A 6 -20.72 19.87 16.51
N ALA A 7 -20.70 19.76 17.84
CA ALA A 7 -19.75 20.50 18.68
C ALA A 7 -18.32 19.95 18.58
N LEU A 8 -18.15 18.63 18.40
CA LEU A 8 -16.84 17.98 18.19
C LEU A 8 -16.28 18.16 16.77
N LEU A 9 -17.12 18.55 15.81
CA LEU A 9 -16.77 18.84 14.41
C LEU A 9 -16.44 20.33 14.18
N ALA A 10 -16.34 21.15 15.24
CA ALA A 10 -16.02 22.57 15.10
C ALA A 10 -14.55 22.77 14.67
N PRO A 11 -14.28 23.46 13.55
CA PRO A 11 -12.93 23.66 13.01
C PRO A 11 -11.99 24.49 13.91
N SER A 12 -12.49 25.10 14.99
CA SER A 12 -11.72 25.99 15.89
C SER A 12 -10.93 25.28 16.98
N GLU A 13 -11.33 24.08 17.41
CA GLU A 13 -10.63 23.30 18.45
C GLU A 13 -9.41 22.56 17.87
N VAL A 14 -9.52 22.14 16.60
CA VAL A 14 -8.45 21.46 15.85
C VAL A 14 -7.27 22.41 15.56
N GLY A 15 -7.56 23.71 15.37
CA GLY A 15 -6.54 24.75 15.20
C GLY A 15 -5.76 25.05 16.47
N ARG A 16 -6.42 25.07 17.64
CA ARG A 16 -5.73 25.32 18.92
C ARG A 16 -4.84 24.16 19.38
N ALA A 17 -5.22 22.92 19.04
CA ALA A 17 -4.37 21.75 19.28
C ALA A 17 -3.14 21.68 18.34
N PHE A 18 -3.15 22.44 17.24
CA PHE A 18 -2.04 22.53 16.28
C PHE A 18 -0.94 23.48 16.79
N GLU A 19 -1.30 24.60 17.41
CA GLU A 19 -0.35 25.58 17.98
C GLU A 19 0.38 25.06 19.22
N THR A 20 -0.30 24.29 20.09
CA THR A 20 0.36 23.71 21.27
C THR A 20 1.27 22.52 20.95
N ALA A 21 1.21 21.98 19.73
CA ALA A 21 2.03 20.85 19.30
C ALA A 21 3.36 21.27 18.65
N THR A 22 3.55 22.56 18.37
CA THR A 22 4.75 23.07 17.69
C THR A 22 5.92 23.35 18.65
N SER A 23 5.69 23.44 19.97
CA SER A 23 6.75 23.76 20.96
C SER A 23 7.43 22.54 21.61
N ASP A 24 6.81 21.36 21.59
CA ASP A 24 7.36 20.12 22.17
C ASP A 24 7.87 19.19 21.04
N GLY A 25 9.03 19.56 20.51
CA GLY A 25 9.68 18.90 19.37
C GLY A 25 9.95 17.40 19.57
N GLU A 26 9.74 16.67 18.48
CA GLU A 26 10.30 15.35 18.14
C GLU A 26 9.80 14.09 18.86
N GLN A 27 9.39 14.12 20.12
CA GLN A 27 9.12 12.86 20.85
C GLN A 27 7.66 12.35 20.84
N ARG A 28 6.69 13.13 20.34
CA ARG A 28 5.26 12.75 20.39
C ARG A 28 4.61 12.38 19.07
N LEU A 29 5.31 12.46 17.94
CA LEU A 29 4.72 12.11 16.64
C LEU A 29 4.48 10.59 16.47
N PHE A 30 5.13 9.75 17.28
CA PHE A 30 5.06 8.28 17.20
C PHE A 30 4.64 7.57 18.50
N SER A 31 4.17 8.31 19.51
CA SER A 31 3.48 7.68 20.66
C SER A 31 2.21 6.98 20.16
N PRO A 32 1.81 5.81 20.72
CA PRO A 32 0.47 5.28 20.45
C PRO A 32 -0.54 6.41 20.66
N PRO A 33 -1.52 6.59 19.75
CA PRO A 33 -2.48 7.67 19.87
C PRO A 33 -3.01 7.71 21.30
N PRO A 34 -3.03 8.88 21.98
CA PRO A 34 -3.71 8.98 23.28
C PRO A 34 -5.11 8.42 23.09
N CYS A 35 -5.57 7.59 24.03
CA CYS A 35 -6.74 6.70 23.89
C CYS A 35 -8.00 7.37 23.28
N GLY A 36 -8.12 8.71 23.34
CA GLY A 36 -9.14 9.48 22.63
C GLY A 36 -9.11 9.46 21.10
N LYS A 37 -7.96 9.25 20.42
CA LYS A 37 -7.90 9.16 18.94
C LYS A 37 -8.28 7.77 18.41
N VAL A 38 -8.10 6.72 19.20
CA VAL A 38 -8.57 5.35 18.88
C VAL A 38 -10.10 5.30 18.99
N LEU A 39 -10.65 5.99 19.99
CA LEU A 39 -12.10 6.17 20.17
C LEU A 39 -12.76 6.88 18.97
N ALA A 40 -12.06 7.81 18.32
CA ALA A 40 -12.53 8.47 17.12
C ALA A 40 -12.51 7.56 15.88
N LEU A 41 -11.65 6.54 15.84
CA LEU A 41 -11.59 5.56 14.74
C LEU A 41 -12.76 4.56 14.81
N ASP A 42 -13.15 4.19 16.03
CA ASP A 42 -14.24 3.24 16.27
C ASP A 42 -15.62 3.82 15.90
N ALA A 43 -15.72 5.16 15.87
CA ALA A 43 -16.91 5.87 15.44
C ALA A 43 -17.08 5.96 13.91
N VAL A 44 -16.09 5.55 13.12
CA VAL A 44 -16.08 5.72 11.65
C VAL A 44 -16.42 4.41 10.94
N VAL A 45 -17.38 4.46 10.01
CA VAL A 45 -17.89 3.31 9.24
C VAL A 45 -16.79 2.62 8.41
N ASN A 46 -15.88 3.39 7.82
CA ASN A 46 -14.75 2.86 7.04
C ASN A 46 -13.42 3.40 7.61
N GLN A 47 -12.83 2.57 8.48
CA GLN A 47 -11.56 2.87 9.16
C GLN A 47 -10.37 3.07 8.20
N PRO A 48 -10.08 2.19 7.21
CA PRO A 48 -8.94 2.38 6.33
C PRO A 48 -9.08 3.64 5.45
N GLN A 49 -10.30 3.94 5.01
CA GLN A 49 -10.55 5.15 4.22
C GLN A 49 -10.36 6.44 5.03
N TYR A 50 -10.70 6.41 6.32
CA TYR A 50 -10.43 7.52 7.23
C TYR A 50 -8.93 7.81 7.37
N VAL A 51 -8.12 6.76 7.54
CA VAL A 51 -6.66 6.90 7.62
C VAL A 51 -6.10 7.51 6.33
N LEU A 52 -6.56 7.06 5.17
CA LEU A 52 -6.18 7.63 3.87
C LEU A 52 -6.55 9.12 3.75
N ALA A 53 -7.75 9.50 4.19
CA ALA A 53 -8.17 10.91 4.20
C ALA A 53 -7.25 11.76 5.09
N ARG A 54 -6.84 11.24 6.25
CA ARG A 54 -5.89 11.92 7.14
C ARG A 54 -4.50 12.06 6.52
N LEU A 55 -4.00 11.04 5.81
CA LEU A 55 -2.73 11.12 5.10
C LEU A 55 -2.76 12.19 3.99
N ARG A 56 -3.86 12.28 3.24
CA ARG A 56 -4.05 13.33 2.23
C ARG A 56 -4.06 14.72 2.86
N GLN A 57 -4.74 14.89 3.99
CA GLN A 57 -4.77 16.17 4.70
C GLN A 57 -3.37 16.58 5.19
N LEU A 58 -2.58 15.63 5.70
CA LEU A 58 -1.18 15.91 6.10
C LEU A 58 -0.32 16.33 4.91
N ALA A 59 -0.46 15.65 3.77
CA ALA A 59 0.24 16.03 2.54
C ALA A 59 -0.14 17.44 2.06
N GLN A 60 -1.39 17.87 2.23
CA GLN A 60 -1.85 19.21 1.91
C GLN A 60 -1.36 20.27 2.90
N ALA A 61 -1.34 19.95 4.20
CA ALA A 61 -0.84 20.84 5.24
C ALA A 61 0.67 21.14 5.07
N GLY A 62 1.44 20.22 4.48
CA GLY A 62 2.84 20.45 4.11
C GLY A 62 3.07 21.66 3.20
N ARG A 63 2.04 22.15 2.50
CA ARG A 63 2.10 23.40 1.73
C ARG A 63 2.42 24.61 2.60
N GLN A 64 1.93 24.64 3.84
CA GLN A 64 2.18 25.74 4.78
C GLN A 64 3.61 25.72 5.34
N VAL A 65 4.30 24.58 5.25
CA VAL A 65 5.66 24.36 5.76
C VAL A 65 6.73 24.60 4.68
N GLY A 66 6.32 24.93 3.45
CA GLY A 66 7.25 25.21 2.35
C GLY A 66 7.78 23.98 1.61
N VAL A 67 7.10 22.83 1.72
CA VAL A 67 7.42 21.61 0.95
C VAL A 67 7.25 21.90 -0.54
N SER A 68 8.19 21.42 -1.36
CA SER A 68 8.18 21.65 -2.81
C SER A 68 6.93 21.04 -3.46
N GLU A 69 6.35 21.73 -4.45
CA GLU A 69 5.19 21.24 -5.20
C GLU A 69 5.45 19.86 -5.83
N LYS A 70 6.69 19.60 -6.27
CA LYS A 70 7.10 18.31 -6.84
C LYS A 70 7.08 17.20 -5.79
N GLU A 71 7.60 17.45 -4.59
CA GLU A 71 7.62 16.49 -3.49
C GLU A 71 6.20 16.15 -3.02
N ARG A 72 5.32 17.17 -2.99
CA ARG A 72 3.91 17.01 -2.67
C ARG A 72 3.18 16.15 -3.70
N GLU A 73 3.44 16.35 -4.99
CA GLU A 73 2.87 15.53 -6.05
C GLU A 73 3.27 14.06 -5.90
N VAL A 74 4.55 13.80 -5.60
CA VAL A 74 5.06 12.43 -5.35
C VAL A 74 4.35 11.80 -4.15
N LEU A 75 4.23 12.53 -3.03
CA LEU A 75 3.54 12.05 -1.84
C LEU A 75 2.07 11.72 -2.10
N LEU A 76 1.34 12.62 -2.79
CA LEU A 76 -0.06 12.40 -3.13
C LEU A 76 -0.25 11.22 -4.09
N LYS A 77 0.69 11.00 -5.03
CA LYS A 77 0.70 9.80 -5.87
C LYS A 77 0.87 8.54 -5.04
N SER A 78 1.82 8.50 -4.10
CA SER A 78 2.00 7.35 -3.20
C SER A 78 0.76 7.06 -2.35
N VAL A 79 0.08 8.09 -1.84
CA VAL A 79 -1.20 7.94 -1.13
C VAL A 79 -2.32 7.48 -2.06
N GLY A 80 -2.30 7.90 -3.32
CA GLY A 80 -3.18 7.41 -4.38
C GLY A 80 -3.06 5.89 -4.57
N VAL A 81 -1.84 5.39 -4.73
CA VAL A 81 -1.54 3.95 -4.85
C VAL A 81 -2.04 3.17 -3.63
N LEU A 82 -1.82 3.70 -2.41
CA LEU A 82 -2.34 3.06 -1.20
C LEU A 82 -3.88 2.98 -1.21
N GLY A 83 -4.54 4.02 -1.72
CA GLY A 83 -5.99 4.02 -1.91
C GLY A 83 -6.49 2.98 -2.91
N GLU A 84 -5.78 2.78 -4.02
CA GLU A 84 -6.09 1.75 -5.01
C GLU A 84 -5.94 0.34 -4.42
N CYS A 85 -4.90 0.10 -3.61
CA CYS A 85 -4.73 -1.15 -2.89
C CYS A 85 -5.89 -1.42 -1.93
N VAL A 86 -6.30 -0.42 -1.13
CA VAL A 86 -7.44 -0.56 -0.20
C VAL A 86 -8.73 -0.87 -0.96
N SER A 87 -9.02 -0.15 -2.04
CA SER A 87 -10.20 -0.40 -2.88
C SER A 87 -10.18 -1.81 -3.51
N THR A 88 -8.99 -2.29 -3.91
CA THR A 88 -8.84 -3.64 -4.44
C THR A 88 -9.13 -4.70 -3.36
N CYS A 89 -8.63 -4.51 -2.14
CA CYS A 89 -8.93 -5.40 -1.02
C CYS A 89 -10.43 -5.39 -0.64
N GLU A 90 -11.06 -4.21 -0.62
CA GLU A 90 -12.50 -4.08 -0.40
C GLU A 90 -13.31 -4.79 -1.49
N ARG A 91 -12.89 -4.72 -2.75
CA ARG A 91 -13.56 -5.46 -3.83
C ARG A 91 -13.45 -6.97 -3.63
N ILE A 92 -12.27 -7.49 -3.32
CA ILE A 92 -12.07 -8.92 -3.05
C ILE A 92 -12.94 -9.38 -1.88
N TYR A 93 -13.01 -8.57 -0.82
CA TYR A 93 -13.84 -8.86 0.36
C TYR A 93 -15.34 -8.79 0.06
N ASN A 94 -15.78 -7.80 -0.72
CA ASN A 94 -17.19 -7.57 -1.05
C ASN A 94 -17.71 -8.41 -2.22
N THR A 95 -16.88 -9.24 -2.84
CA THR A 95 -17.31 -10.23 -3.84
C THR A 95 -17.31 -11.64 -3.26
N PRO A 96 -18.10 -11.94 -2.20
CA PRO A 96 -18.21 -13.29 -1.71
C PRO A 96 -18.87 -14.17 -2.77
N ILE A 97 -18.37 -15.38 -2.92
CA ILE A 97 -19.03 -16.40 -3.74
C ILE A 97 -20.41 -16.68 -3.12
N PRO A 98 -21.47 -16.84 -3.93
CA PRO A 98 -22.80 -17.09 -3.40
C PRO A 98 -22.80 -18.31 -2.48
N LEU A 99 -23.22 -18.15 -1.22
CA LEU A 99 -23.32 -19.24 -0.23
C LEU A 99 -24.19 -20.41 -0.70
N SER A 100 -25.07 -20.18 -1.67
CA SER A 100 -25.87 -21.23 -2.30
C SER A 100 -25.03 -22.20 -3.12
N TYR A 101 -23.96 -21.74 -3.76
CA TYR A 101 -23.03 -22.58 -4.52
C TYR A 101 -22.32 -23.56 -3.58
N SER A 102 -21.60 -23.06 -2.57
CA SER A 102 -20.83 -23.91 -1.64
C SER A 102 -21.73 -24.90 -0.88
N ARG A 103 -22.96 -24.49 -0.52
CA ARG A 103 -23.96 -25.40 0.09
C ARG A 103 -24.55 -26.43 -0.88
N HIS A 104 -24.71 -26.08 -2.16
CA HIS A 104 -25.22 -27.03 -3.15
C HIS A 104 -24.15 -28.09 -3.47
N THR A 105 -22.90 -27.67 -3.65
CA THR A 105 -21.77 -28.56 -3.92
C THR A 105 -21.56 -29.57 -2.80
N SER A 106 -21.64 -29.17 -1.52
CA SER A 106 -21.50 -30.09 -0.40
C SER A 106 -22.63 -31.14 -0.34
N ARG A 107 -23.89 -30.72 -0.55
CA ARG A 107 -25.04 -31.63 -0.62
C ARG A 107 -24.93 -32.59 -1.78
N PHE A 108 -24.55 -32.11 -2.97
CA PHE A 108 -24.33 -32.93 -4.14
C PHE A 108 -23.22 -33.98 -3.89
N LEU A 109 -22.12 -33.57 -3.24
CA LEU A 109 -21.03 -34.49 -2.91
C LEU A 109 -21.45 -35.59 -1.95
N ILE A 110 -22.29 -35.29 -0.96
CA ILE A 110 -22.87 -36.28 -0.05
C ILE A 110 -23.74 -37.28 -0.82
N PHE A 111 -24.60 -36.78 -1.71
CA PHE A 111 -25.41 -37.66 -2.57
C PHE A 111 -24.51 -38.55 -3.44
N TYR A 112 -23.52 -37.98 -4.12
CA TYR A 112 -22.57 -38.72 -4.95
C TYR A 112 -21.81 -39.79 -4.15
N ALA A 113 -21.27 -39.44 -2.99
CA ALA A 113 -20.54 -40.38 -2.12
C ALA A 113 -21.45 -41.51 -1.58
N SER A 114 -22.74 -41.23 -1.39
CA SER A 114 -23.72 -42.22 -0.92
C SER A 114 -24.24 -43.17 -2.01
N THR A 115 -24.34 -42.70 -3.26
CA THR A 115 -24.84 -43.53 -4.39
C THR A 115 -23.74 -44.37 -5.03
N LEU A 116 -22.49 -43.89 -5.00
CA LEU A 116 -21.34 -44.60 -5.54
C LEU A 116 -21.12 -46.02 -4.99
N PRO A 117 -21.20 -46.30 -3.66
CA PRO A 117 -21.01 -47.66 -3.14
C PRO A 117 -22.04 -48.65 -3.69
N LEU A 118 -23.27 -48.21 -3.93
CA LEU A 118 -24.33 -49.04 -4.52
C LEU A 118 -24.00 -49.42 -5.97
N ALA A 119 -23.27 -48.57 -6.70
CA ALA A 119 -22.88 -48.84 -8.09
C ALA A 119 -21.71 -49.81 -8.20
N ILE A 120 -20.74 -49.76 -7.27
CA ILE A 120 -19.48 -50.54 -7.39
C ILE A 120 -19.44 -51.81 -6.53
N VAL A 121 -20.37 -51.98 -5.58
CA VAL A 121 -20.38 -53.13 -4.66
C VAL A 121 -20.40 -54.48 -5.37
N GLY A 122 -21.07 -54.56 -6.53
CA GLY A 122 -21.14 -55.79 -7.33
C GLY A 122 -19.81 -56.21 -7.96
N ALA A 123 -18.89 -55.27 -8.21
CA ALA A 123 -17.60 -55.54 -8.83
C ALA A 123 -16.49 -55.79 -7.79
N LEU A 124 -16.49 -55.04 -6.68
CA LEU A 124 -15.39 -55.04 -5.70
C LEU A 124 -15.71 -55.80 -4.40
N GLY A 125 -16.98 -56.12 -4.13
CA GLY A 125 -17.38 -56.80 -2.89
C GLY A 125 -16.86 -56.07 -1.65
N TRP A 126 -16.15 -56.78 -0.77
CA TRP A 126 -15.57 -56.24 0.47
C TRP A 126 -14.47 -55.19 0.25
N ALA A 127 -13.80 -55.17 -0.91
CA ALA A 127 -12.81 -54.15 -1.24
C ALA A 127 -13.45 -52.76 -1.47
N THR A 128 -14.77 -52.68 -1.59
CA THR A 128 -15.52 -51.42 -1.72
C THR A 128 -15.30 -50.48 -0.54
N VAL A 129 -15.20 -51.02 0.68
CA VAL A 129 -15.07 -50.21 1.91
C VAL A 129 -13.78 -49.37 1.94
N PRO A 130 -12.57 -49.96 1.79
CA PRO A 130 -11.34 -49.16 1.79
C PRO A 130 -11.26 -48.20 0.61
N VAL A 131 -11.72 -48.61 -0.58
CA VAL A 131 -11.73 -47.74 -1.78
C VAL A 131 -12.63 -46.53 -1.57
N MET A 132 -13.84 -46.73 -1.03
CA MET A 132 -14.76 -45.65 -0.70
C MET A 132 -14.21 -44.73 0.39
N ALA A 133 -13.54 -45.29 1.40
CA ALA A 133 -12.91 -44.48 2.45
C ALA A 133 -11.84 -43.54 1.87
N THR A 134 -10.94 -44.05 1.02
CA THR A 134 -9.91 -43.23 0.35
C THR A 134 -10.53 -42.17 -0.57
N LEU A 135 -11.57 -42.54 -1.32
CA LEU A 135 -12.24 -41.61 -2.24
C LEU A 135 -12.99 -40.49 -1.49
N CYS A 136 -13.75 -40.84 -0.45
CA CYS A 136 -14.42 -39.85 0.39
C CYS A 136 -13.40 -38.92 1.04
N TRP A 137 -12.32 -39.45 1.60
CA TRP A 137 -11.24 -38.64 2.15
C TRP A 137 -10.68 -37.65 1.12
N ALA A 138 -10.42 -38.08 -0.11
CA ALA A 138 -9.94 -37.20 -1.18
C ALA A 138 -10.98 -36.14 -1.58
N LEU A 139 -12.24 -36.53 -1.80
CA LEU A 139 -13.31 -35.64 -2.26
C LEU A 139 -13.70 -34.61 -1.20
N PHE A 140 -13.91 -35.04 0.05
CA PHE A 140 -14.21 -34.13 1.16
C PHE A 140 -13.01 -33.26 1.51
N GLY A 141 -11.78 -33.77 1.39
CA GLY A 141 -10.56 -32.98 1.56
C GLY A 141 -10.47 -31.82 0.56
N ILE A 142 -10.77 -32.07 -0.72
CA ILE A 142 -10.80 -31.00 -1.74
C ILE A 142 -11.91 -29.99 -1.43
N LEU A 143 -13.09 -30.43 -0.98
CA LEU A 143 -14.18 -29.54 -0.61
C LEU A 143 -13.80 -28.61 0.56
N GLU A 144 -13.14 -29.15 1.58
CA GLU A 144 -12.66 -28.37 2.73
C GLU A 144 -11.59 -27.35 2.31
N ILE A 145 -10.62 -27.77 1.50
CA ILE A 145 -9.60 -26.86 0.95
C ILE A 145 -10.25 -25.76 0.11
N GLY A 146 -11.27 -26.07 -0.69
CA GLY A 146 -12.05 -25.09 -1.43
C GLY A 146 -12.66 -24.04 -0.50
N ASN A 147 -13.35 -24.49 0.55
CA ASN A 147 -13.96 -23.59 1.54
C ASN A 147 -12.93 -22.71 2.26
N LEU A 148 -11.72 -23.22 2.52
CA LEU A 148 -10.63 -22.44 3.11
C LEU A 148 -10.10 -21.34 2.18
N ILE A 149 -10.08 -21.58 0.87
CA ILE A 149 -9.61 -20.60 -0.13
C ILE A 149 -10.67 -19.52 -0.37
N GLU A 150 -11.96 -19.82 -0.17
CA GLU A 150 -13.05 -18.84 -0.30
C GLU A 150 -12.95 -17.69 0.73
N GLU A 151 -12.30 -17.90 1.87
CA GLU A 151 -12.18 -16.92 2.96
C GLU A 151 -10.70 -16.55 3.27
N PRO A 152 -10.01 -15.82 2.37
CA PRO A 152 -8.56 -15.60 2.48
C PRO A 152 -8.14 -14.67 3.63
N PHE A 153 -9.04 -13.79 4.10
CA PHE A 153 -8.76 -12.78 5.12
C PHE A 153 -9.27 -13.15 6.52
N THR A 154 -10.06 -14.21 6.64
CA THR A 154 -10.69 -14.56 7.91
C THR A 154 -9.71 -15.34 8.77
N ALA A 155 -9.51 -14.88 10.01
CA ALA A 155 -8.83 -15.67 11.04
C ALA A 155 -9.82 -16.74 11.54
N TYR A 156 -9.77 -17.94 10.99
CA TYR A 156 -10.47 -19.07 11.60
C TYR A 156 -9.91 -19.26 13.02
N GLU A 157 -10.74 -19.05 14.03
CA GLU A 157 -10.38 -19.20 15.44
C GLU A 157 -9.95 -20.64 15.79
N SER A 158 -10.27 -21.61 14.93
CA SER A 158 -9.88 -23.01 15.05
C SER A 158 -8.58 -23.39 14.34
N GLN A 159 -8.01 -22.56 13.45
CA GLN A 159 -6.80 -22.90 12.70
C GLN A 159 -5.56 -22.19 13.25
N ARG A 160 -4.54 -23.00 13.59
CA ARG A 160 -3.24 -22.54 14.13
C ARG A 160 -2.47 -21.62 13.18
N ARG A 161 -2.84 -21.52 11.90
CA ARG A 161 -2.29 -20.56 10.93
C ARG A 161 -3.37 -20.08 9.94
N PRO A 162 -3.67 -18.79 9.85
CA PRO A 162 -4.52 -18.25 8.78
C PRO A 162 -3.81 -18.35 7.42
N LEU A 163 -4.58 -18.46 6.33
CA LEU A 163 -4.05 -18.57 4.96
C LEU A 163 -3.16 -17.37 4.59
N LEU A 164 -3.59 -16.16 4.97
CA LEU A 164 -2.77 -14.95 4.91
C LEU A 164 -2.42 -14.47 6.33
N PRO A 165 -1.12 -14.43 6.72
CA PRO A 165 -0.69 -13.90 8.01
C PRO A 165 -0.65 -12.36 8.00
N LEU A 166 -1.82 -11.73 7.93
CA LEU A 166 -1.98 -10.26 7.89
C LEU A 166 -1.25 -9.58 9.06
N THR A 167 -1.29 -10.15 10.26
CA THR A 167 -0.61 -9.61 11.44
C THR A 167 0.90 -9.52 11.26
N GLU A 168 1.53 -10.54 10.66
CA GLU A 168 2.97 -10.54 10.42
C GLU A 168 3.37 -9.59 9.29
N VAL A 169 2.54 -9.51 8.25
CA VAL A 169 2.71 -8.51 7.18
C VAL A 169 2.62 -7.10 7.77
N CYS A 170 1.60 -6.80 8.59
CA CYS A 170 1.46 -5.52 9.26
C CYS A 170 2.62 -5.23 10.22
N ARG A 171 3.13 -6.25 10.93
CA ARG A 171 4.29 -6.13 11.82
C ARG A 171 5.55 -5.77 11.03
N THR A 172 5.73 -6.38 9.87
CA THR A 172 6.86 -6.14 8.96
C THR A 172 6.79 -4.71 8.40
N ILE A 173 5.65 -4.31 7.84
CA ILE A 173 5.43 -2.94 7.34
C ILE A 173 5.71 -1.90 8.43
N ARG A 174 5.21 -2.13 9.66
CA ARG A 174 5.46 -1.23 10.79
C ARG A 174 6.95 -1.13 11.13
N ARG A 175 7.69 -2.24 11.05
CA ARG A 175 9.14 -2.26 11.29
C ARG A 175 9.87 -1.45 10.21
N ASP A 176 9.50 -1.64 8.95
CA ASP A 176 10.14 -0.99 7.81
C ASP A 176 9.88 0.53 7.81
N VAL A 177 8.65 0.97 8.09
CA VAL A 177 8.32 2.39 8.24
C VAL A 177 9.12 3.03 9.38
N ARG A 178 9.25 2.34 10.52
CA ARG A 178 10.05 2.83 11.65
C ARG A 178 11.54 2.91 11.29
N ALA A 179 12.06 1.92 10.56
CA ALA A 179 13.45 1.92 10.10
C ALA A 179 13.72 3.09 9.14
N ILE A 180 12.82 3.35 8.18
CA ILE A 180 12.93 4.49 7.24
C ILE A 180 12.93 5.82 8.00
N ALA A 181 12.05 5.98 8.99
CA ALA A 181 12.03 7.19 9.82
C ALA A 181 13.36 7.39 10.59
N GLN A 182 13.94 6.30 11.10
CA GLN A 182 15.25 6.34 11.76
C GLN A 182 16.38 6.68 10.78
N TYR A 183 16.36 6.13 9.56
CA TYR A 183 17.33 6.46 8.52
C TYR A 183 17.26 7.93 8.11
N ALA A 184 16.06 8.50 8.02
CA ALA A 184 15.89 9.93 7.71
C ALA A 184 16.49 10.83 8.81
N ALA A 185 16.29 10.49 10.08
CA ALA A 185 16.90 11.21 11.19
C ALA A 185 18.44 11.08 11.22
N LEU A 186 18.97 9.89 10.88
CA LEU A 186 20.41 9.67 10.78
C LEU A 186 21.03 10.35 9.55
N ALA A 187 20.32 10.40 8.42
CA ALA A 187 20.79 11.02 7.18
C ALA A 187 21.07 12.52 7.35
N GLN A 188 20.36 13.21 8.26
CA GLN A 188 20.68 14.60 8.62
C GLN A 188 22.10 14.76 9.21
N ASN A 189 22.70 13.69 9.73
CA ASN A 189 24.04 13.69 10.31
C ASN A 189 25.15 13.34 9.29
N TYR A 190 24.80 12.93 8.07
CA TYR A 190 25.76 12.64 7.01
C TYR A 190 25.76 13.79 5.99
N SER A 191 26.94 14.31 5.64
CA SER A 191 27.06 15.23 4.51
C SER A 191 26.64 14.50 3.24
N THR A 192 25.76 15.12 2.43
CA THR A 192 25.47 14.64 1.08
C THR A 192 26.80 14.50 0.35
N PRO A 193 27.12 13.32 -0.23
CA PRO A 193 28.33 13.20 -1.03
C PRO A 193 28.15 14.13 -2.22
N THR A 194 28.82 15.28 -2.16
CA THR A 194 28.94 16.17 -3.31
C THR A 194 29.67 15.36 -4.35
N ILE A 195 28.95 14.91 -5.38
CA ILE A 195 29.58 14.39 -6.60
C ILE A 195 30.30 15.59 -7.18
N ALA A 196 31.57 15.75 -6.81
CA ALA A 196 32.44 16.71 -7.46
C ALA A 196 32.46 16.29 -8.93
N ARG A 197 31.91 17.12 -9.82
CA ARG A 197 32.34 17.11 -11.22
C ARG A 197 33.80 17.54 -11.19
N GLY A 198 34.71 16.59 -10.98
CA GLY A 198 36.12 16.82 -11.20
C GLY A 198 36.31 17.20 -12.67
N GLU A 199 37.16 18.18 -12.94
CA GLU A 199 37.64 18.39 -14.29
C GLU A 199 38.23 17.06 -14.81
N PRO A 200 37.95 16.67 -16.05
CA PRO A 200 38.39 15.39 -16.59
C PRO A 200 39.92 15.33 -16.50
N THR A 201 40.42 14.49 -15.58
CA THR A 201 41.86 14.33 -15.30
C THR A 201 42.58 13.53 -16.39
N PHE A 202 41.85 13.13 -17.44
CA PHE A 202 42.36 12.35 -18.53
C PHE A 202 42.66 13.25 -19.73
N GLU A 203 43.95 13.43 -20.03
CA GLU A 203 44.36 14.04 -21.28
C GLU A 203 44.01 13.10 -22.44
N LEU A 204 42.97 13.49 -23.19
CA LEU A 204 42.51 12.77 -24.38
C LEU A 204 43.67 12.68 -25.41
N PRO A 205 44.04 11.47 -25.88
CA PRO A 205 45.01 11.31 -26.96
C PRO A 205 44.64 12.13 -28.21
N ASP A 206 45.64 12.62 -28.94
CA ASP A 206 45.49 13.56 -30.06
C ASP A 206 44.53 13.12 -31.18
N GLY A 207 44.22 11.82 -31.26
CA GLY A 207 43.23 11.26 -32.19
C GLY A 207 41.79 11.77 -31.96
N PHE A 208 41.50 12.37 -30.81
CA PHE A 208 40.15 12.86 -30.47
C PHE A 208 39.92 14.34 -30.78
N ARG A 209 40.77 14.98 -31.59
CA ARG A 209 40.61 16.39 -32.01
C ARG A 209 39.26 16.69 -32.66
N GLN A 210 38.72 15.73 -33.41
CA GLN A 210 37.39 15.84 -34.04
C GLN A 210 36.25 15.82 -33.01
N LEU A 211 36.39 15.02 -31.95
CA LEU A 211 35.41 14.94 -30.86
C LEU A 211 35.38 16.21 -30.02
N ARG A 212 36.51 16.91 -29.83
CA ARG A 212 36.52 18.25 -29.19
C ARG A 212 35.77 19.29 -30.02
N ALA A 213 35.91 19.27 -31.35
CA ALA A 213 35.19 20.19 -32.22
C ALA A 213 33.67 19.93 -32.21
N VAL A 214 33.26 18.67 -32.19
CA VAL A 214 31.84 18.26 -32.08
C VAL A 214 31.26 18.61 -30.70
N LEU A 215 32.03 18.41 -29.62
CA LEU A 215 31.59 18.81 -28.28
C LEU A 215 31.49 20.33 -28.14
N ALA A 216 32.45 21.09 -28.66
CA ALA A 216 32.41 22.56 -28.66
C ALA A 216 31.22 23.11 -29.44
N THR A 217 30.91 22.53 -30.60
CA THR A 217 29.71 22.89 -31.36
C THR A 217 28.43 22.47 -30.63
N SER A 218 28.38 21.29 -29.99
CA SER A 218 27.22 20.87 -29.20
C SER A 218 27.00 21.74 -27.95
N ALA A 219 28.07 22.23 -27.32
CA ALA A 219 28.01 23.14 -26.17
C ALA A 219 27.53 24.53 -26.59
N ALA A 220 28.02 25.05 -27.73
CA ALA A 220 27.56 26.32 -28.31
C ALA A 220 26.07 26.25 -28.70
N VAL A 221 25.65 25.14 -29.32
CA VAL A 221 24.23 24.89 -29.66
C VAL A 221 23.39 24.76 -28.39
N ALA A 222 23.88 24.12 -27.33
CA ALA A 222 23.15 24.01 -26.07
C ALA A 222 22.97 25.38 -25.39
N THR A 223 23.98 26.26 -25.44
CA THR A 223 23.86 27.64 -24.94
C THR A 223 22.88 28.46 -25.78
N GLU A 224 22.93 28.38 -27.11
CA GLU A 224 21.99 29.10 -27.99
C GLU A 224 20.55 28.61 -27.83
N VAL A 225 20.32 27.29 -27.66
CA VAL A 225 19.00 26.73 -27.40
C VAL A 225 18.48 27.17 -26.02
N SER A 226 19.35 27.27 -25.02
CA SER A 226 18.98 27.78 -23.69
C SER A 226 18.63 29.27 -23.69
N GLU A 227 19.35 30.08 -24.48
CA GLU A 227 19.08 31.51 -24.62
C GLU A 227 17.84 31.78 -25.47
N ALA A 228 17.62 31.01 -26.54
CA ALA A 228 16.40 31.07 -27.34
C ALA A 228 15.17 30.65 -26.53
N ALA A 229 15.29 29.63 -25.67
CA ALA A 229 14.24 29.24 -24.74
C ALA A 229 13.93 30.34 -23.70
N LYS A 230 14.97 31.06 -23.23
CA LYS A 230 14.82 32.16 -22.28
C LYS A 230 14.16 33.39 -22.93
N LYS A 231 14.48 33.70 -24.19
CA LYS A 231 13.88 34.82 -24.96
C LYS A 231 12.41 34.58 -25.31
N LYS A 232 12.00 33.32 -25.49
CA LYS A 232 10.60 32.94 -25.73
C LYS A 232 9.74 33.01 -24.47
N ALA A 233 10.35 32.92 -23.28
CA ALA A 233 9.66 33.05 -22.00
C ALA A 233 9.44 34.52 -21.57
N THR A 234 10.27 35.46 -22.02
CA THR A 234 10.13 36.90 -21.70
C THR A 234 9.34 37.71 -22.74
N GLY A 235 9.04 37.14 -23.92
CA GLY A 235 8.26 37.82 -24.98
C GLY A 235 6.75 37.55 -24.96
N GLY A 236 6.23 36.83 -23.96
CA GLY A 236 4.81 36.43 -23.86
C GLY A 236 4.00 37.20 -22.82
N GLN A 237 4.47 38.38 -22.41
CA GLN A 237 3.82 39.20 -21.39
C GLN A 237 3.78 40.65 -21.86
N ASP A 238 3.12 40.87 -23.01
CA ASP A 238 2.53 42.13 -23.49
C ASP A 238 1.75 41.82 -24.80
N ALA A 239 0.58 41.19 -24.66
CA ALA A 239 -0.48 41.15 -25.66
C ALA A 239 -1.81 40.76 -24.98
#